data_AF-A0A1B0FY65-F1
#
_entry.id   AF-A0A1B0FY65-F1
#
_cell.length_a   1.000
_cell.length_b   1.000
_cell.length_c   1.000
_cell.angle_alpha   90.00
_cell.angle_beta   90.00
_cell.angle_gamma   90.00
#
_symmetry.space_group_name_H-M   'P 1'
#
loop_
_entity.id
_entity.type
_entity.pdbx_description
1 polymer ?
#
loop_
_entity_poly.entity_id
_entity_poly.type
_entity_poly.pdbx_seq_one_letter_code
_entity_poly.pdbx_strand_id
1 'polypeptide(L)'
;MTEFLFHRDSNLGATCIPVPIFFAPGDQSSLLDSQQKLPDVNLKLPEFRGKDLEEHFEVISREQSEPYRNLIENLLGNVPQMPSVWSSVPGWTAYDPESGECRSVAYPEEEALVFDIEVCMKAGSNPTLACAVGKKRWYSWTSRELIECSQGHVDGGKCEVDDLIPLESAEGEGFRAEISLKPRIIVGHNVSFDRARVKEQYWMEQTGTRFLDTMSLHVCVSGVTSYQRAMLKSSKELSEEDSLWSAQSSLNSLAEVFKLYCDGQELSKDERELFMEGSLEDIRNNFQELMTYCARDVLATQSVLQRLFPIFSERFPHAATLAGMLEIGSAYLPINSNWNRYISEANLTYEDLDIEAKHLLARRADQACKLMHSDGYRRDLWMWDQDWSTQELKMKKKPSQSTQEEEENEGEMTQEEISLRQKFSHLYSMKDFLPIYERATIAAETLGSFLELPDDSDVLRASTR
;
A
#
# COMPACT_ATOMS: atom_id res chain seq x y z
N MET A 1 -31.42 6.62 28.28
CA MET A 1 -30.47 5.73 27.58
C MET A 1 -29.39 5.38 28.57
N THR A 2 -29.47 4.16 29.10
CA THR A 2 -28.55 3.64 30.10
C THR A 2 -27.64 2.69 29.35
N GLU A 3 -26.38 3.06 29.15
CA GLU A 3 -25.38 2.14 28.61
C GLU A 3 -25.01 1.13 29.68
N PHE A 4 -25.26 -0.16 29.42
CA PHE A 4 -24.80 -1.26 30.24
C PHE A 4 -23.47 -1.75 29.67
N LEU A 5 -22.36 -1.44 30.34
CA LEU A 5 -21.07 -2.09 30.11
C LEU A 5 -21.11 -3.48 30.72
N PHE A 6 -21.22 -4.50 29.86
CA PHE A 6 -21.04 -5.90 30.25
C PHE A 6 -19.55 -6.23 30.22
N HIS A 7 -18.95 -6.48 31.40
CA HIS A 7 -17.66 -7.16 31.47
C HIS A 7 -17.89 -8.65 31.70
N ARG A 8 -17.41 -9.46 30.77
CA ARG A 8 -17.51 -10.92 30.79
C ARG A 8 -16.17 -11.47 31.23
N ASP A 9 -16.00 -11.69 32.53
CA ASP A 9 -14.96 -12.59 33.05
C ASP A 9 -15.61 -13.88 33.54
N SER A 10 -15.25 -14.95 32.84
CA SER A 10 -15.54 -16.33 33.19
C SER A 10 -14.64 -16.78 34.35
N ASN A 11 -15.29 -17.32 35.39
CA ASN A 11 -14.73 -17.99 36.57
C ASN A 11 -14.49 -17.12 37.82
N LEU A 12 -15.57 -16.78 38.52
CA LEU A 12 -15.85 -17.10 39.93
C LEU A 12 -17.17 -16.41 40.32
N GLY A 13 -18.09 -17.15 40.96
CA GLY A 13 -19.44 -16.68 41.22
C GLY A 13 -19.49 -15.41 42.07
N ALA A 14 -19.92 -14.30 41.47
CA ALA A 14 -20.29 -13.08 42.18
C ALA A 14 -21.77 -12.78 41.88
N THR A 15 -22.61 -12.83 42.91
CA THR A 15 -23.99 -12.38 42.88
C THR A 15 -24.04 -10.86 42.70
N CYS A 16 -24.48 -10.39 41.53
CA CYS A 16 -24.73 -8.98 41.27
C CYS A 16 -26.01 -8.52 41.99
N ILE A 17 -25.88 -7.69 43.03
CA ILE A 17 -27.01 -6.94 43.58
C ILE A 17 -27.02 -5.56 42.91
N PRO A 18 -28.07 -5.18 42.17
CA PRO A 18 -28.16 -3.85 41.57
C PRO A 18 -28.45 -2.82 42.67
N VAL A 19 -27.52 -1.90 42.91
CA VAL A 19 -27.75 -0.73 43.77
C VAL A 19 -28.12 0.45 42.87
N PRO A 20 -29.35 1.00 42.94
CA PRO A 20 -29.72 2.16 42.14
C PRO A 20 -29.09 3.42 42.75
N ILE A 21 -28.20 4.08 42.00
CA ILE A 21 -27.63 5.37 42.39
C ILE A 21 -28.53 6.47 41.80
N PHE A 22 -29.33 7.11 42.65
CA PHE A 22 -30.02 8.35 42.33
C PHE A 22 -29.07 9.53 42.57
N PHE A 23 -28.72 10.27 41.52
CA PHE A 23 -28.00 11.54 41.66
C PHE A 23 -28.99 12.69 41.87
N ALA A 24 -28.95 13.31 43.05
CA ALA A 24 -29.61 14.60 43.29
C ALA A 24 -28.72 15.75 42.78
N PRO A 25 -29.28 16.81 42.16
CA PRO A 25 -28.48 17.90 41.61
C PRO A 25 -28.03 18.83 42.75
N GLY A 26 -26.78 18.70 43.18
CA GLY A 26 -26.20 19.57 44.22
C GLY A 26 -24.81 19.15 44.73
N ASP A 27 -24.42 17.88 44.60
CA ASP A 27 -23.15 17.36 45.14
C ASP A 27 -22.14 17.03 44.02
N GLN A 28 -21.47 18.04 43.47
CA GLN A 28 -20.29 17.81 42.60
C GLN A 28 -18.99 17.58 43.40
N SER A 29 -19.00 17.65 44.74
CA SER A 29 -17.82 17.38 45.58
C SER A 29 -17.82 16.01 46.29
N SER A 30 -18.87 15.18 46.13
CA SER A 30 -19.01 13.91 46.87
C SER A 30 -18.18 12.74 46.33
N LEU A 31 -17.49 12.91 45.19
CA LEU A 31 -16.57 11.91 44.63
C LEU A 31 -15.27 11.75 45.44
N LEU A 32 -14.91 12.73 46.27
CA LEU A 32 -13.66 12.70 47.04
C LEU A 32 -13.79 11.95 48.38
N ASP A 33 -14.98 11.93 48.98
CA ASP A 33 -15.17 11.37 50.33
C ASP A 33 -15.39 9.84 50.35
N SER A 34 -15.54 9.20 49.19
CA SER A 34 -15.82 7.76 49.06
C SER A 34 -14.65 6.91 48.55
N GLN A 35 -13.47 7.49 48.35
CA GLN A 35 -12.33 6.74 47.79
C GLN A 35 -11.54 5.99 48.86
N GLN A 36 -11.63 4.66 48.84
CA GLN A 36 -10.77 3.77 49.61
C GLN A 36 -9.35 3.80 49.04
N LYS A 37 -8.40 4.38 49.78
CA LYS A 37 -6.97 4.38 49.39
C LYS A 37 -6.43 2.95 49.43
N LEU A 38 -6.05 2.44 48.27
CA LEU A 38 -5.29 1.20 48.15
C LEU A 38 -3.86 1.40 48.67
N PRO A 39 -3.20 0.33 49.17
CA PRO A 39 -1.82 0.42 49.63
C PRO A 39 -0.86 0.74 48.48
N ASP A 40 0.20 1.49 48.79
CA ASP A 40 1.20 1.90 47.82
C ASP A 40 1.92 0.70 47.19
N VAL A 41 2.18 0.78 45.89
CA VAL A 41 2.90 -0.23 45.13
C VAL A 41 4.39 0.14 45.11
N ASN A 42 5.24 -0.81 45.49
CA ASN A 42 6.69 -0.63 45.35
C ASN A 42 7.12 -0.95 43.91
N LEU A 43 7.25 0.11 43.09
CA LEU A 43 7.67 0.01 41.69
C LEU A 43 9.20 -0.09 41.61
N LYS A 44 9.70 -1.17 41.00
CA LYS A 44 11.12 -1.28 40.62
C LYS A 44 11.31 -0.63 39.26
N LEU A 45 11.69 0.63 39.25
CA LEU A 45 11.99 1.37 38.02
C LEU A 45 13.47 1.16 37.62
N PRO A 46 13.78 1.17 36.31
CA PRO A 46 15.16 1.17 35.83
C PRO A 46 15.90 2.43 36.29
N GLU A 47 17.23 2.37 36.24
CA GLU A 47 18.07 3.52 36.60
C GLU A 47 17.80 4.72 35.69
N PHE A 48 17.67 5.87 36.34
CA PHE A 48 17.41 7.12 35.68
C PHE A 48 18.70 7.70 35.11
N ARG A 49 18.73 7.97 33.80
CA ARG A 49 19.95 8.38 33.06
C ARG A 49 20.15 9.90 32.91
N GLY A 50 19.23 10.72 33.41
CA GLY A 50 19.30 12.18 33.36
C GLY A 50 19.12 12.83 34.73
N LYS A 51 19.12 14.16 34.82
CA LYS A 51 18.78 14.90 36.04
C LYS A 51 17.26 15.06 36.20
N ASP A 52 16.54 15.12 35.09
CA ASP A 52 15.09 15.18 34.99
C ASP A 52 14.56 14.32 33.83
N LEU A 53 13.23 14.27 33.68
CA LEU A 53 12.57 13.39 32.69
C LEU A 53 12.95 13.78 31.26
N GLU A 54 13.08 15.08 30.99
CA GLU A 54 13.43 15.60 29.67
C GLU A 54 14.85 15.18 29.28
N GLU A 55 15.84 15.39 30.15
CA GLU A 55 17.22 14.95 29.92
C GLU A 55 17.31 13.43 29.79
N HIS A 56 16.53 12.68 30.58
CA HIS A 56 16.48 11.22 30.45
C HIS A 56 16.01 10.78 29.06
N PHE A 57 14.89 11.35 28.56
CA PHE A 57 14.36 11.02 27.24
C PHE A 57 15.29 11.44 26.10
N GLU A 58 15.94 12.59 26.23
CA GLU A 58 16.91 13.05 25.24
C GLU A 58 18.14 12.13 25.19
N VAL A 59 18.67 11.69 26.35
CA VAL A 59 19.81 10.76 26.43
C VAL A 59 19.47 9.42 25.80
N ILE A 60 18.37 8.76 26.20
CA ILE A 60 18.03 7.43 25.66
C ILE A 60 17.69 7.49 24.17
N SER A 61 17.09 8.58 23.70
CA SER A 61 16.73 8.74 22.29
C SER A 61 17.97 8.99 21.44
N ARG A 62 18.94 9.76 21.96
CA ARG A 62 20.23 9.96 21.31
C ARG A 62 21.01 8.67 21.22
N GLU A 63 21.13 7.90 22.30
CA GLU A 63 21.79 6.59 22.27
C GLU A 63 21.21 5.66 21.19
N GLN A 64 19.89 5.69 20.97
CA GLN A 64 19.22 4.87 19.96
C GLN A 64 19.38 5.38 18.52
N SER A 65 19.35 6.69 18.30
CA SER A 65 19.31 7.29 16.95
C SER A 65 20.66 7.76 16.42
N GLU A 66 21.63 8.06 17.28
CA GLU A 66 22.94 8.61 16.90
C GLU A 66 23.72 7.73 15.91
N PRO A 67 23.78 6.37 16.06
CA PRO A 67 24.47 5.54 15.08
C PRO A 67 23.89 5.69 13.67
N TYR A 68 22.57 5.73 13.55
CA TYR A 68 21.87 5.89 12.28
C TYR A 68 21.97 7.32 11.74
N ARG A 69 21.89 8.32 12.62
CA ARG A 69 22.09 9.72 12.24
C ARG A 69 23.46 9.93 11.59
N ASN A 70 24.52 9.38 12.19
CA ASN A 70 25.88 9.46 11.65
C ASN A 70 25.99 8.80 10.26
N LEU A 71 25.30 7.67 10.06
CA LEU A 71 25.24 7.00 8.77
C LEU A 71 24.51 7.84 7.70
N ILE A 72 23.38 8.46 8.07
CA ILE A 72 22.63 9.36 7.18
C ILE A 72 23.48 10.57 6.82
N GLU A 73 24.12 11.21 7.80
CA GLU A 73 24.98 12.38 7.59
C GLU A 73 26.18 12.05 6.68
N ASN A 74 26.77 10.86 6.81
CA ASN A 74 27.84 10.39 5.93
C ASN A 74 27.37 10.15 4.47
N LEU A 75 26.10 9.76 4.30
CA LEU A 75 25.49 9.59 2.98
C LEU A 75 25.25 10.94 2.27
N LEU A 76 25.19 12.05 3.01
CA LEU A 76 25.06 13.39 2.44
C LEU A 76 26.34 13.79 1.68
N GLY A 77 26.17 14.66 0.68
CA GLY A 77 27.26 15.13 -0.18
C GLY A 77 27.48 14.26 -1.42
N ASN A 78 28.66 14.38 -2.05
CA ASN A 78 28.89 13.85 -3.39
C ASN A 78 28.63 12.34 -3.50
N VAL A 79 27.98 11.97 -4.60
CA VAL A 79 27.69 10.60 -5.03
C VAL A 79 28.77 10.15 -6.01
N PRO A 80 29.19 8.87 -6.00
CA PRO A 80 30.08 8.32 -7.02
C PRO A 80 29.53 8.49 -8.43
N GLN A 81 30.42 8.53 -9.43
CA GLN A 81 30.00 8.60 -10.82
C GLN A 81 29.14 7.38 -11.19
N MET A 82 27.97 7.64 -11.78
CA MET A 82 27.05 6.60 -12.22
C MET A 82 27.69 5.74 -13.33
N PRO A 83 27.57 4.40 -13.26
CA PRO A 83 27.99 3.51 -14.32
C PRO A 83 27.31 3.83 -15.66
N SER A 84 28.04 3.66 -16.77
CA SER A 84 27.49 3.81 -18.12
C SER A 84 26.88 2.52 -18.67
N VAL A 85 27.27 1.36 -18.12
CA VAL A 85 26.80 0.03 -18.52
C VAL A 85 26.52 -0.78 -17.27
N TRP A 86 25.35 -1.41 -17.24
CA TRP A 86 24.87 -2.22 -16.12
C TRP A 86 25.02 -3.71 -16.41
N SER A 87 25.40 -4.48 -15.40
CA SER A 87 25.50 -5.94 -15.45
C SER A 87 24.11 -6.58 -15.35
N SER A 88 23.79 -7.46 -16.29
CA SER A 88 22.58 -8.30 -16.26
C SER A 88 22.78 -9.63 -15.53
N VAL A 89 23.88 -9.80 -14.80
CA VAL A 89 24.13 -11.01 -13.99
C VAL A 89 23.14 -11.05 -12.82
N PRO A 90 22.48 -12.19 -12.55
CA PRO A 90 21.58 -12.34 -11.41
C PRO A 90 22.25 -12.07 -10.07
N GLY A 91 21.50 -11.48 -9.14
CA GLY A 91 21.99 -11.07 -7.82
C GLY A 91 22.65 -9.69 -7.84
N TRP A 92 23.40 -9.39 -6.77
CA TRP A 92 24.06 -8.11 -6.62
C TRP A 92 25.35 -7.99 -7.43
N THR A 93 25.50 -6.84 -8.09
CA THR A 93 26.74 -6.39 -8.73
C THR A 93 27.15 -5.04 -8.14
N ALA A 94 28.41 -4.90 -7.75
CA ALA A 94 29.02 -3.65 -7.29
C ALA A 94 29.89 -3.05 -8.39
N TYR A 95 29.86 -1.73 -8.55
CA TYR A 95 30.58 -1.00 -9.61
C TYR A 95 31.65 -0.10 -9.03
N ASP A 96 32.90 -0.34 -9.37
CA ASP A 96 34.01 0.49 -8.90
C ASP A 96 34.07 1.81 -9.69
N PRO A 97 33.98 2.97 -9.03
CA PRO A 97 33.89 4.26 -9.73
C PRO A 97 35.22 4.71 -10.36
N GLU A 98 36.36 4.17 -9.92
CA GLU A 98 37.69 4.59 -10.40
C GLU A 98 38.11 3.77 -11.62
N SER A 99 37.96 2.45 -11.54
CA SER A 99 38.33 1.50 -12.59
C SER A 99 37.21 1.25 -13.60
N GLY A 100 35.94 1.47 -13.22
CA GLY A 100 34.77 1.09 -14.00
C GLY A 100 34.51 -0.43 -14.00
N GLU A 101 35.27 -1.22 -13.24
CA GLU A 101 35.08 -2.66 -13.14
C GLU A 101 33.81 -2.99 -12.34
N CYS A 102 33.12 -4.05 -12.74
CA CYS A 102 31.98 -4.58 -12.00
C CYS A 102 32.34 -5.94 -11.39
N ARG A 103 31.83 -6.20 -10.18
CA ARG A 103 32.03 -7.47 -9.48
C ARG A 103 30.74 -7.95 -8.84
N SER A 104 30.49 -9.25 -8.92
CA SER A 104 29.37 -9.86 -8.19
C SER A 104 29.68 -9.87 -6.69
N VAL A 105 28.68 -9.53 -5.88
CA VAL A 105 28.75 -9.53 -4.41
C VAL A 105 27.50 -10.22 -3.86
N ALA A 106 27.55 -10.72 -2.63
CA ALA A 106 26.39 -11.36 -2.00
C ALA A 106 25.32 -10.33 -1.60
N TYR A 107 25.78 -9.18 -1.06
CA TYR A 107 24.97 -8.03 -0.66
C TYR A 107 25.87 -6.78 -0.62
N PRO A 108 25.31 -5.56 -0.58
CA PRO A 108 26.11 -4.33 -0.50
C PRO A 108 26.96 -4.23 0.79
N GLU A 109 28.24 -3.93 0.63
CA GLU A 109 29.19 -3.87 1.76
C GLU A 109 29.02 -2.63 2.65
N GLU A 110 28.39 -1.58 2.12
CA GLU A 110 28.19 -0.31 2.81
C GLU A 110 27.00 -0.34 3.77
N GLU A 111 27.11 0.41 4.86
CA GLU A 111 26.12 0.47 5.93
C GLU A 111 25.01 1.51 5.66
N ALA A 112 25.24 2.45 4.76
CA ALA A 112 24.31 3.50 4.39
C ALA A 112 24.10 3.49 2.88
N LEU A 113 22.86 3.32 2.44
CA LEU A 113 22.51 3.21 1.02
C LEU A 113 21.25 4.03 0.73
N VAL A 114 21.22 4.68 -0.42
CA VAL A 114 19.94 5.04 -1.07
C VAL A 114 19.55 3.89 -1.97
N PHE A 115 18.30 3.46 -1.93
CA PHE A 115 17.84 2.19 -2.49
C PHE A 115 16.44 2.32 -3.07
N ASP A 116 16.22 1.68 -4.21
CA ASP A 116 14.95 1.66 -4.93
C ASP A 116 14.79 0.34 -5.70
N ILE A 117 13.56 -0.17 -5.79
CA ILE A 117 13.22 -1.45 -6.43
C ILE A 117 12.13 -1.25 -7.48
N GLU A 118 12.29 -1.92 -8.62
CA GLU A 118 11.23 -2.07 -9.62
C GLU A 118 10.68 -3.50 -9.70
N VAL A 119 9.38 -3.59 -9.92
CA VAL A 119 8.60 -4.84 -9.96
C VAL A 119 7.80 -4.91 -11.26
N CYS A 120 7.95 -6.00 -12.00
CA CYS A 120 7.09 -6.30 -13.14
C CYS A 120 5.71 -6.77 -12.66
N MET A 121 4.73 -5.87 -12.70
CA MET A 121 3.39 -6.11 -12.13
C MET A 121 2.61 -7.21 -12.86
N LYS A 122 2.94 -7.47 -14.14
CA LYS A 122 2.38 -8.59 -14.91
C LYS A 122 2.95 -9.96 -14.52
N ALA A 123 4.19 -10.00 -14.03
CA ALA A 123 4.84 -11.24 -13.61
C ALA A 123 4.46 -11.63 -12.17
N GLY A 124 4.29 -10.64 -11.29
CA GLY A 124 3.87 -10.86 -9.91
C GLY A 124 4.35 -9.78 -8.96
N SER A 125 4.50 -10.12 -7.68
CA SER A 125 4.96 -9.20 -6.63
C SER A 125 6.46 -9.24 -6.37
N ASN A 126 7.19 -10.16 -7.03
CA ASN A 126 8.61 -10.41 -6.83
C ASN A 126 9.46 -9.23 -7.32
N PRO A 127 10.57 -8.89 -6.62
CA PRO A 127 11.50 -7.88 -7.10
C PRO A 127 12.07 -8.27 -8.47
N THR A 128 12.10 -7.33 -9.41
CA THR A 128 12.62 -7.57 -10.77
C THR A 128 14.01 -6.97 -10.93
N LEU A 129 14.15 -5.69 -10.59
CA LEU A 129 15.41 -4.94 -10.60
C LEU A 129 15.51 -4.12 -9.33
N ALA A 130 16.73 -3.86 -8.86
CA ALA A 130 16.95 -2.84 -7.85
C ALA A 130 18.25 -2.08 -8.10
N CYS A 131 18.27 -0.84 -7.67
CA CYS A 131 19.47 -0.01 -7.71
C CYS A 131 19.75 0.52 -6.31
N ALA A 132 21.03 0.58 -5.95
CA ALA A 132 21.47 1.22 -4.73
C ALA A 132 22.71 2.06 -4.97
N VAL A 133 22.86 3.13 -4.20
CA VAL A 133 24.10 3.90 -4.15
C VAL A 133 24.50 4.17 -2.72
N GLY A 134 25.77 3.86 -2.44
CA GLY A 134 26.43 4.24 -1.18
C GLY A 134 27.31 5.46 -1.37
N LYS A 135 28.15 5.73 -0.37
CA LYS A 135 29.13 6.82 -0.44
C LYS A 135 30.29 6.48 -1.39
N LYS A 136 30.62 5.19 -1.48
CA LYS A 136 31.80 4.71 -2.20
C LYS A 136 31.48 4.21 -3.60
N ARG A 137 30.33 3.57 -3.82
CA ARG A 137 30.01 2.96 -5.11
C ARG A 137 28.52 2.75 -5.36
N TRP A 138 28.22 2.40 -6.61
CA TRP A 138 26.91 1.95 -7.07
C TRP A 138 26.77 0.44 -6.96
N TYR A 139 25.53 -0.01 -6.82
CA TYR A 139 25.14 -1.41 -6.85
C TYR A 139 23.87 -1.58 -7.71
N SER A 140 23.78 -2.71 -8.39
CA SER A 140 22.56 -3.15 -9.05
C SER A 140 22.23 -4.57 -8.65
N TRP A 141 20.95 -4.88 -8.55
CA TRP A 141 20.46 -6.23 -8.32
C TRP A 141 19.54 -6.64 -9.48
N THR A 142 19.75 -7.85 -9.99
CA THR A 142 18.94 -8.41 -11.07
C THR A 142 18.29 -9.71 -10.60
N SER A 143 16.98 -9.86 -10.80
CA SER A 143 16.28 -11.10 -10.47
C SER A 143 16.74 -12.29 -11.31
N ARG A 144 16.80 -13.48 -10.70
CA ARG A 144 17.05 -14.74 -11.42
C ARG A 144 15.95 -15.00 -12.45
N GLU A 145 14.69 -14.74 -12.10
CA GLU A 145 13.52 -14.94 -12.97
C GLU A 145 13.62 -14.11 -14.26
N LEU A 146 14.15 -12.89 -14.16
CA LEU A 146 14.34 -12.01 -15.31
C LEU A 146 15.35 -12.56 -16.33
N ILE A 147 16.31 -13.39 -15.92
CA ILE A 147 17.39 -13.87 -16.80
C ILE A 147 17.22 -15.34 -17.19
N GLU A 148 16.87 -16.19 -16.22
CA GLU A 148 16.87 -17.65 -16.38
C GLU A 148 15.60 -18.20 -17.03
N CYS A 149 14.56 -17.37 -17.19
CA CYS A 149 13.42 -17.64 -18.07
C CYS A 149 12.87 -19.07 -17.92
N SER A 150 12.42 -19.45 -16.73
CA SER A 150 11.65 -20.68 -16.57
C SER A 150 10.39 -20.57 -17.44
N GLN A 151 10.35 -21.35 -18.52
CA GLN A 151 9.16 -21.57 -19.35
C GLN A 151 8.07 -22.19 -18.48
N GLY A 152 7.28 -21.32 -17.87
CA GLY A 152 6.27 -21.70 -16.90
C GLY A 152 5.92 -20.46 -16.11
N HIS A 153 5.04 -19.64 -16.67
CA HIS A 153 4.20 -18.76 -15.86
C HIS A 153 3.49 -19.64 -14.83
N VAL A 154 4.08 -19.78 -13.64
CA VAL A 154 3.32 -20.23 -12.48
C VAL A 154 2.55 -19.00 -12.04
N ASP A 155 1.37 -18.86 -12.65
CA ASP A 155 0.35 -17.91 -12.24
C ASP A 155 0.22 -17.94 -10.71
N GLY A 156 0.61 -16.85 -10.05
CA GLY A 156 0.56 -16.73 -8.59
C GLY A 156 1.55 -17.59 -7.79
N GLY A 157 2.71 -17.95 -8.37
CA GLY A 157 3.81 -18.58 -7.63
C GLY A 157 4.12 -17.80 -6.35
N LYS A 158 4.04 -18.47 -5.19
CA LYS A 158 4.32 -17.84 -3.89
C LYS A 158 5.73 -17.25 -3.91
N CYS A 159 5.84 -15.96 -3.62
CA CYS A 159 7.11 -15.32 -3.35
C CYS A 159 7.81 -16.09 -2.22
N GLU A 160 8.86 -16.83 -2.54
CA GLU A 160 9.69 -17.48 -1.52
C GLU A 160 10.69 -16.46 -0.98
N VAL A 161 11.06 -16.60 0.29
CA VAL A 161 11.99 -15.67 0.95
C VAL A 161 13.36 -15.66 0.26
N ASP A 162 13.71 -16.72 -0.47
CA ASP A 162 14.95 -16.84 -1.24
C ASP A 162 14.95 -16.04 -2.56
N ASP A 163 13.78 -15.62 -3.06
CA ASP A 163 13.64 -14.75 -4.23
C ASP A 163 13.73 -13.25 -3.87
N LEU A 164 13.78 -12.93 -2.58
CA LEU A 164 13.88 -11.56 -2.07
C LEU A 164 15.32 -11.03 -2.10
N ILE A 165 15.46 -9.71 -2.10
CA ILE A 165 16.75 -9.03 -2.20
C ILE A 165 17.49 -9.11 -0.85
N PRO A 166 18.69 -9.71 -0.78
CA PRO A 166 19.48 -9.72 0.44
C PRO A 166 20.20 -8.38 0.63
N LEU A 167 20.11 -7.78 1.81
CA LEU A 167 20.88 -6.56 2.14
C LEU A 167 21.92 -6.77 3.25
N GLU A 168 21.85 -7.90 3.96
CA GLU A 168 22.66 -8.13 5.16
C GLU A 168 23.30 -9.53 5.21
N SER A 169 22.86 -10.47 4.38
CA SER A 169 23.24 -11.88 4.44
C SER A 169 23.53 -12.49 3.08
N ALA A 170 24.41 -13.48 3.06
CA ALA A 170 24.64 -14.30 1.87
C ALA A 170 23.63 -15.45 1.76
N GLU A 171 23.56 -16.07 0.58
CA GLU A 171 22.70 -17.23 0.33
C GLU A 171 23.06 -18.39 1.29
N GLY A 172 22.05 -18.90 2.00
CA GLY A 172 22.22 -19.96 3.00
C GLY A 172 22.75 -19.50 4.37
N GLU A 173 23.07 -18.21 4.56
CA GLU A 173 23.41 -17.68 5.87
C GLU A 173 22.14 -17.26 6.64
N GLY A 174 22.06 -17.66 7.92
CA GLY A 174 21.01 -17.22 8.84
C GLY A 174 21.41 -16.02 9.68
N PHE A 175 20.59 -15.69 10.67
CA PHE A 175 20.86 -14.60 11.61
C PHE A 175 22.18 -14.81 12.37
N ARG A 176 23.06 -13.81 12.33
CA ARG A 176 24.34 -13.80 13.06
C ARG A 176 24.45 -12.50 13.85
N ALA A 177 24.23 -12.56 15.16
CA ALA A 177 24.11 -11.39 16.03
C ALA A 177 25.21 -10.32 15.82
N GLU A 178 26.48 -10.73 15.66
CA GLU A 178 27.61 -9.78 15.46
C GLU A 178 27.49 -8.94 14.18
N ILE A 179 26.94 -9.51 13.11
CA ILE A 179 26.82 -8.87 11.80
C ILE A 179 25.43 -8.22 11.67
N SER A 180 24.39 -8.95 12.06
CA SER A 180 22.98 -8.56 11.89
C SER A 180 22.54 -7.48 12.87
N LEU A 181 23.20 -7.27 14.01
CA LEU A 181 22.87 -6.16 14.93
C LEU A 181 23.64 -4.88 14.63
N LYS A 182 24.55 -4.90 13.65
CA LYS A 182 25.31 -3.73 13.27
C LYS A 182 24.37 -2.68 12.66
N PRO A 183 24.43 -1.40 13.09
CA PRO A 183 23.58 -0.36 12.52
C PRO A 183 23.77 -0.23 11.02
N ARG A 184 22.65 -0.29 10.28
CA ARG A 184 22.59 -0.01 8.84
C ARG A 184 21.38 0.86 8.55
N ILE A 185 21.50 1.76 7.57
CA ILE A 185 20.40 2.62 7.15
C ILE A 185 20.16 2.49 5.64
N ILE A 186 18.92 2.20 5.29
CA ILE A 186 18.45 2.16 3.92
C ILE A 186 17.50 3.34 3.72
N VAL A 187 17.84 4.23 2.81
CA VAL A 187 17.03 5.41 2.49
C VAL A 187 16.31 5.16 1.16
N GLY A 188 15.00 5.39 1.13
CA GLY A 188 14.22 5.28 -0.11
C GLY A 188 13.13 6.35 -0.16
N HIS A 189 12.36 6.34 -1.25
CA HIS A 189 11.17 7.16 -1.39
C HIS A 189 9.93 6.28 -1.39
N ASN A 190 9.06 6.41 -0.38
CA ASN A 190 8.05 5.41 -0.07
C ASN A 190 8.65 4.02 0.20
N VAL A 191 9.77 4.00 0.94
CA VAL A 191 10.65 2.83 1.17
C VAL A 191 9.96 1.59 1.73
N SER A 192 8.75 1.73 2.27
CA SER A 192 7.95 0.59 2.77
C SER A 192 7.62 -0.42 1.65
N PHE A 193 7.47 0.07 0.41
CA PHE A 193 7.29 -0.78 -0.76
C PHE A 193 8.54 -1.62 -1.02
N ASP A 194 9.71 -1.00 -0.98
CA ASP A 194 11.00 -1.66 -1.21
C ASP A 194 11.35 -2.61 -0.07
N ARG A 195 11.13 -2.19 1.18
CA ARG A 195 11.36 -2.97 2.40
C ARG A 195 10.66 -4.32 2.35
N ALA A 196 9.45 -4.38 1.79
CA ALA A 196 8.70 -5.62 1.65
C ALA A 196 9.35 -6.63 0.67
N ARG A 197 10.36 -6.23 -0.10
CA ARG A 197 11.14 -7.12 -0.98
C ARG A 197 12.54 -7.41 -0.45
N VAL A 198 12.86 -7.03 0.78
CA VAL A 198 14.14 -7.30 1.42
C VAL A 198 14.05 -8.60 2.24
N LYS A 199 14.98 -9.52 2.00
CA LYS A 199 14.99 -10.87 2.59
C LYS A 199 14.98 -10.87 4.12
N GLU A 200 15.89 -10.11 4.72
CA GLU A 200 16.12 -10.10 6.17
C GLU A 200 14.98 -9.45 6.96
N GLN A 201 14.08 -8.74 6.27
CA GLN A 201 12.89 -8.18 6.89
C GLN A 201 11.83 -9.25 7.22
N TYR A 202 12.04 -10.50 6.83
CA TYR A 202 11.15 -11.60 7.19
C TYR A 202 11.75 -12.52 8.26
N TRP A 203 12.91 -12.15 8.83
CA TRP A 203 13.48 -12.86 9.97
C TRP A 203 12.70 -12.59 11.26
N MET A 204 12.70 -13.58 12.16
CA MET A 204 12.05 -13.44 13.48
C MET A 204 12.90 -12.61 14.43
N GLU A 205 14.22 -12.70 14.29
CA GLU A 205 15.20 -11.91 15.02
C GLU A 205 15.31 -10.50 14.45
N GLN A 206 15.34 -9.51 15.33
CA GLN A 206 15.46 -8.11 14.92
C GLN A 206 16.88 -7.82 14.41
N THR A 207 16.99 -7.22 13.22
CA THR A 207 18.27 -6.73 12.69
C THR A 207 18.52 -5.27 13.10
N GLY A 208 19.76 -4.82 12.93
CA GLY A 208 20.20 -3.45 13.11
C GLY A 208 19.94 -2.58 11.87
N THR A 209 19.28 -3.10 10.83
CA THR A 209 18.88 -2.29 9.69
C THR A 209 17.64 -1.47 10.03
N ARG A 210 17.66 -0.19 9.65
CA ARG A 210 16.53 0.71 9.73
C ARG A 210 16.29 1.34 8.35
N PHE A 211 15.04 1.74 8.13
CA PHE A 211 14.62 2.35 6.87
C PHE A 211 14.22 3.79 7.11
N LEU A 212 14.72 4.69 6.28
CA LEU A 212 14.36 6.11 6.30
C LEU A 212 13.61 6.45 5.01
N ASP A 213 12.41 6.98 5.16
CA ASP A 213 11.56 7.35 4.04
C ASP A 213 11.61 8.85 3.76
N THR A 214 12.12 9.23 2.59
CA THR A 214 12.15 10.63 2.13
C THR A 214 10.76 11.19 1.90
N MET A 215 9.76 10.36 1.54
CA MET A 215 8.36 10.80 1.44
C MET A 215 7.83 11.21 2.82
N SER A 216 8.06 10.37 3.84
CA SER A 216 7.67 10.67 5.23
C SER A 216 8.38 11.91 5.78
N LEU A 217 9.68 12.08 5.53
CA LEU A 217 10.41 13.30 5.89
C LEU A 217 9.80 14.55 5.24
N HIS A 218 9.43 14.46 3.96
CA HIS A 218 8.79 15.56 3.24
C HIS A 218 7.43 15.88 3.86
N VAL A 219 6.62 14.87 4.21
CA VAL A 219 5.33 15.09 4.89
C VAL A 219 5.52 15.82 6.23
N CYS A 220 6.56 15.51 6.99
CA CYS A 220 6.87 16.23 8.24
C CYS A 220 7.27 17.70 8.04
N VAL A 221 8.00 18.02 6.97
CA VAL A 221 8.54 19.37 6.73
C VAL A 221 7.59 20.24 5.90
N SER A 222 7.08 19.70 4.80
CA SER A 222 6.31 20.42 3.78
C SER A 222 5.03 19.67 3.38
N GLY A 223 4.46 18.84 4.25
CA GLY A 223 3.24 18.11 3.97
C GLY A 223 2.01 19.01 3.82
N VAL A 224 1.08 18.59 2.95
CA VAL A 224 -0.23 19.23 2.76
C VAL A 224 -1.36 18.52 3.50
N THR A 225 -2.36 19.29 3.91
CA THR A 225 -3.66 18.76 4.39
C THR A 225 -4.47 18.11 3.27
N SER A 226 -5.49 17.31 3.61
CA SER A 226 -6.38 16.67 2.64
C SER A 226 -7.07 17.66 1.69
N TYR A 227 -7.48 18.83 2.22
CA TYR A 227 -8.10 19.89 1.43
C TYR A 227 -7.10 20.51 0.46
N GLN A 228 -5.92 20.90 0.94
CA GLN A 228 -4.85 21.45 0.11
C GLN A 228 -4.39 20.46 -0.99
N ARG A 229 -4.32 19.17 -0.67
CA ARG A 229 -4.04 18.10 -1.64
C ARG A 229 -5.08 18.06 -2.77
N ALA A 230 -6.37 18.21 -2.43
CA ALA A 230 -7.43 18.26 -3.43
C ALA A 230 -7.31 19.51 -4.31
N MET A 231 -6.94 20.66 -3.73
CA MET A 231 -6.70 21.90 -4.47
C MET A 231 -5.54 21.75 -5.46
N LEU A 232 -4.38 21.25 -5.00
CA LEU A 232 -3.20 21.02 -5.84
C LEU A 232 -3.49 20.08 -7.02
N LYS A 233 -4.34 19.06 -6.82
CA LYS A 233 -4.76 18.12 -7.88
C LYS A 233 -5.76 18.72 -8.86
N SER A 234 -6.51 19.74 -8.46
CA SER A 234 -7.62 20.27 -9.25
C SER A 234 -7.19 21.15 -10.43
N SER A 235 -5.89 21.46 -10.56
CA SER A 235 -5.30 22.32 -11.60
C SER A 235 -6.00 23.66 -11.80
N LYS A 236 -6.82 24.10 -10.83
CA LYS A 236 -7.44 25.42 -10.82
C LYS A 236 -6.39 26.44 -10.43
N GLU A 237 -6.46 27.62 -11.04
CA GLU A 237 -5.65 28.76 -10.60
C GLU A 237 -5.93 29.00 -9.11
N LEU A 238 -4.88 28.80 -8.32
CA LEU A 238 -4.90 29.05 -6.90
C LEU A 238 -5.03 30.56 -6.67
N SER A 239 -5.73 30.95 -5.61
CA SER A 239 -5.76 32.35 -5.18
C SER A 239 -4.34 32.85 -4.86
N GLU A 240 -4.12 34.17 -4.84
CA GLU A 240 -2.79 34.72 -4.49
C GLU A 240 -2.31 34.24 -3.10
N GLU A 241 -3.23 34.10 -2.14
CA GLU A 241 -2.94 33.54 -0.82
C GLU A 241 -2.55 32.05 -0.89
N ASP A 242 -3.21 31.30 -1.77
CA ASP A 242 -2.94 29.87 -1.93
C ASP A 242 -1.64 29.57 -2.68
N SER A 243 -1.23 30.48 -3.56
CA SER A 243 0.03 30.40 -4.29
C SER A 243 1.25 30.47 -3.34
N LEU A 244 1.15 31.25 -2.26
CA LEU A 244 2.25 31.44 -1.31
C LEU A 244 2.64 30.14 -0.58
N TRP A 245 1.65 29.40 -0.07
CA TRP A 245 1.92 28.12 0.61
C TRP A 245 2.17 27.00 -0.41
N SER A 246 1.53 27.05 -1.58
CA SER A 246 1.77 26.07 -2.66
C SER A 246 3.20 26.10 -3.19
N ALA A 247 3.91 27.22 -3.08
CA ALA A 247 5.31 27.29 -3.47
C ALA A 247 6.27 26.57 -2.50
N GLN A 248 5.82 26.29 -1.27
CA GLN A 248 6.64 25.70 -0.20
C GLN A 248 6.31 24.24 0.08
N SER A 249 5.35 23.69 -0.67
CA SER A 249 4.76 22.38 -0.43
C SER A 249 4.43 21.69 -1.75
N SER A 250 4.40 20.36 -1.75
CA SER A 250 4.12 19.58 -2.96
C SER A 250 3.34 18.31 -2.64
N LEU A 251 2.98 17.57 -3.68
CA LEU A 251 2.41 16.24 -3.53
C LEU A 251 3.51 15.23 -3.19
N ASN A 252 3.10 14.06 -2.71
CA ASN A 252 4.02 13.09 -2.11
C ASN A 252 4.85 12.28 -3.12
N SER A 253 4.63 12.39 -4.43
CA SER A 253 5.38 11.59 -5.41
C SER A 253 6.81 12.11 -5.57
N LEU A 254 7.77 11.20 -5.80
CA LEU A 254 9.19 11.54 -5.98
C LEU A 254 9.41 12.68 -6.96
N ALA A 255 8.75 12.66 -8.12
CA ALA A 255 8.85 13.72 -9.13
C ALA A 255 8.48 15.11 -8.59
N GLU A 256 7.42 15.22 -7.79
CA GLU A 256 6.94 16.49 -7.22
C GLU A 256 7.80 16.94 -6.03
N VAL A 257 8.28 15.99 -5.22
CA VAL A 257 9.20 16.27 -4.10
C VAL A 257 10.57 16.70 -4.62
N PHE A 258 11.07 16.02 -5.65
CA PHE A 258 12.32 16.38 -6.34
C PHE A 258 12.20 17.76 -6.98
N LYS A 259 11.10 18.05 -7.68
CA LYS A 259 10.83 19.38 -8.25
C LYS A 259 10.86 20.49 -7.19
N LEU A 260 10.32 20.23 -6.00
CA LEU A 260 10.28 21.20 -4.90
C LEU A 260 11.68 21.50 -4.32
N TYR A 261 12.49 20.47 -4.04
CA TYR A 261 13.76 20.64 -3.34
C TYR A 261 14.98 20.78 -4.26
N CYS A 262 14.88 20.39 -5.54
CA CYS A 262 15.98 20.34 -6.49
C CYS A 262 15.76 21.30 -7.68
N ASP A 263 15.43 22.56 -7.38
CA ASP A 263 15.41 23.68 -8.33
C ASP A 263 14.54 23.46 -9.59
N GLY A 264 13.42 22.74 -9.46
CA GLY A 264 12.46 22.56 -10.56
C GLY A 264 12.83 21.54 -11.63
N GLN A 265 13.84 20.69 -11.39
CA GLN A 265 14.17 19.59 -12.30
C GLN A 265 13.04 18.56 -12.36
N GLU A 266 12.73 18.06 -13.56
CA GLU A 266 11.67 17.07 -13.78
C GLU A 266 12.27 15.69 -14.04
N LEU A 267 11.66 14.67 -13.44
CA LEU A 267 11.94 13.27 -13.68
C LEU A 267 11.06 12.76 -14.82
N SER A 268 11.66 11.98 -15.73
CA SER A 268 10.93 11.26 -16.77
C SER A 268 9.99 10.23 -16.13
N LYS A 269 8.76 10.12 -16.64
CA LYS A 269 7.76 9.16 -16.14
C LYS A 269 7.56 7.97 -17.09
N ASP A 270 8.14 8.04 -18.29
CA ASP A 270 7.73 7.21 -19.42
C ASP A 270 8.22 5.76 -19.27
N GLU A 271 9.40 5.56 -18.66
CA GLU A 271 10.01 4.25 -18.52
C GLU A 271 9.32 3.36 -17.46
N ARG A 272 8.57 3.96 -16.52
CA ARG A 272 7.83 3.25 -15.47
C ARG A 272 6.66 2.44 -16.01
N GLU A 273 6.04 2.88 -17.10
CA GLU A 273 4.90 2.19 -17.71
C GLU A 273 5.27 0.77 -18.14
N LEU A 274 6.54 0.54 -18.50
CA LEU A 274 7.02 -0.78 -18.90
C LEU A 274 7.05 -1.79 -17.74
N PHE A 275 7.28 -1.37 -16.50
CA PHE A 275 7.15 -2.25 -15.33
C PHE A 275 5.69 -2.54 -14.96
N MET A 276 4.78 -1.61 -15.27
CA MET A 276 3.35 -1.76 -14.98
C MET A 276 2.64 -2.63 -16.03
N GLU A 277 2.91 -2.40 -17.31
CA GLU A 277 2.20 -3.03 -18.43
C GLU A 277 3.07 -3.95 -19.29
N GLY A 278 4.40 -3.92 -19.16
CA GLY A 278 5.30 -4.77 -19.94
C GLY A 278 5.42 -6.19 -19.40
N SER A 279 5.96 -7.08 -20.24
CA SER A 279 6.36 -8.44 -19.85
C SER A 279 7.82 -8.47 -19.37
N LEU A 280 8.25 -9.59 -18.76
CA LEU A 280 9.67 -9.79 -18.40
C LEU A 280 10.59 -9.78 -19.63
N GLU A 281 10.09 -10.20 -20.80
CA GLU A 281 10.86 -10.17 -22.05
C GLU A 281 11.11 -8.73 -22.51
N ASP A 282 10.12 -7.85 -22.39
CA ASP A 282 10.26 -6.44 -22.73
C ASP A 282 11.27 -5.74 -21.82
N ILE A 283 11.22 -6.04 -20.51
CA ILE A 283 12.18 -5.54 -19.52
C ILE A 283 13.59 -6.02 -19.85
N ARG A 284 13.75 -7.29 -20.27
CA ARG A 284 15.05 -7.84 -20.67
C ARG A 284 15.60 -7.15 -21.92
N ASN A 285 14.76 -6.86 -22.90
CA ASN A 285 15.16 -6.18 -24.13
C ASN A 285 15.63 -4.75 -23.88
N ASN A 286 14.99 -4.05 -22.93
CA ASN A 286 15.30 -2.65 -22.58
C ASN A 286 16.10 -2.51 -21.27
N PHE A 287 16.81 -3.58 -20.85
CA PHE A 287 17.44 -3.67 -19.52
C PHE A 287 18.36 -2.49 -19.18
N GLN A 288 19.21 -2.04 -20.12
CA GLN A 288 20.19 -0.97 -19.86
C GLN A 288 19.50 0.38 -19.60
N GLU A 289 18.44 0.68 -20.34
CA GLU A 289 17.68 1.92 -20.21
C GLU A 289 16.89 1.91 -18.90
N LEU A 290 16.23 0.80 -18.58
CA LEU A 290 15.47 0.63 -17.34
C LEU A 290 16.36 0.66 -16.09
N MET A 291 17.54 0.03 -16.12
CA MET A 291 18.49 0.13 -15.01
C MET A 291 19.02 1.55 -14.83
N THR A 292 19.23 2.28 -15.92
CA THR A 292 19.62 3.69 -15.87
C THR A 292 18.48 4.55 -15.32
N TYR A 293 17.23 4.23 -15.64
CA TYR A 293 16.04 4.85 -15.04
C TYR A 293 16.02 4.63 -13.52
N CYS A 294 16.17 3.37 -13.05
CA CYS A 294 16.23 3.06 -11.62
C CYS A 294 17.36 3.84 -10.92
N ALA A 295 18.52 3.94 -11.56
CA ALA A 295 19.65 4.70 -11.03
C ALA A 295 19.39 6.21 -10.96
N ARG A 296 18.63 6.78 -11.90
CA ARG A 296 18.19 8.19 -11.85
C ARG A 296 17.22 8.44 -10.71
N ASP A 297 16.30 7.52 -10.43
CA ASP A 297 15.37 7.63 -9.31
C ASP A 297 16.09 7.56 -7.96
N VAL A 298 17.08 6.67 -7.83
CA VAL A 298 17.99 6.63 -6.67
C VAL A 298 18.78 7.93 -6.54
N LEU A 299 19.30 8.48 -7.63
CA LEU A 299 20.04 9.75 -7.63
C LEU A 299 19.15 10.94 -7.23
N ALA A 300 17.91 10.97 -7.72
CA ALA A 300 16.94 11.98 -7.34
C ALA A 300 16.57 11.87 -5.86
N THR A 301 16.34 10.66 -5.36
CA THR A 301 16.08 10.39 -3.94
C THR A 301 17.24 10.85 -3.07
N GLN A 302 18.49 10.61 -3.51
CA GLN A 302 19.68 11.11 -2.83
C GLN A 302 19.74 12.64 -2.80
N SER A 303 19.42 13.29 -3.93
CA SER A 303 19.42 14.75 -4.04
C SER A 303 18.33 15.39 -3.15
N VAL A 304 17.15 14.75 -3.07
CA VAL A 304 16.11 15.13 -2.11
C VAL A 304 16.63 14.98 -0.69
N LEU A 305 17.22 13.84 -0.33
CA LEU A 305 17.75 13.58 1.01
C LEU A 305 18.78 14.65 1.43
N GLN A 306 19.69 15.03 0.52
CA GLN A 306 20.71 16.07 0.77
C GLN A 306 20.12 17.41 1.21
N ARG A 307 18.99 17.81 0.63
CA ARG A 307 18.32 19.08 0.94
C ARG A 307 17.36 18.95 2.11
N LEU A 308 16.62 17.86 2.17
CA LEU A 308 15.52 17.64 3.10
C LEU A 308 16.00 17.29 4.52
N PHE A 309 17.03 16.44 4.65
CA PHE A 309 17.46 15.97 5.96
C PHE A 309 18.03 17.08 6.88
N PRO A 310 18.81 18.07 6.37
CA PRO A 310 19.20 19.23 7.17
C PRO A 310 18.01 20.06 7.65
N ILE A 311 17.04 20.33 6.78
CA ILE A 311 15.82 21.10 7.12
C ILE A 311 15.00 20.34 8.18
N PHE A 312 14.87 19.03 8.01
CA PHE A 312 14.22 18.16 8.99
C PHE A 312 14.93 18.24 10.36
N SER A 313 16.25 18.15 10.38
CA SER A 313 17.04 18.22 11.63
C SER A 313 16.93 19.59 12.32
N GLU A 314 16.85 20.68 11.56
CA GLU A 314 16.66 22.02 12.11
C GLU A 314 15.25 22.20 12.71
N ARG A 315 14.22 21.71 12.00
CA ARG A 315 12.83 21.81 12.46
C ARG A 315 12.52 20.87 13.63
N PHE A 316 13.12 19.69 13.66
CA PHE A 316 12.89 18.66 14.68
C PHE A 316 14.20 18.28 15.39
N PRO A 317 14.70 19.14 16.30
CA PRO A 317 16.02 18.95 16.92
C PRO A 317 16.08 17.82 17.95
N HIS A 318 14.93 17.42 18.52
CA HIS A 318 14.87 16.41 19.58
C HIS A 318 15.11 15.00 19.01
N ALA A 319 16.05 14.25 19.59
CA ALA A 319 16.50 12.96 19.06
C ALA A 319 15.38 11.90 19.01
N ALA A 320 14.41 11.99 19.93
CA ALA A 320 13.24 11.09 19.98
C ALA A 320 12.44 11.06 18.67
N THR A 321 12.39 12.17 17.91
CA THR A 321 11.65 12.20 16.64
C THR A 321 12.27 11.22 15.64
N LEU A 322 13.59 11.28 15.45
CA LEU A 322 14.30 10.37 14.55
C LEU A 322 14.26 8.94 15.07
N ALA A 323 14.50 8.73 16.37
CA ALA A 323 14.42 7.40 16.99
C ALA A 323 13.05 6.76 16.77
N GLY A 324 11.97 7.50 17.04
CA GLY A 324 10.60 7.05 16.85
C GLY A 324 10.29 6.72 15.40
N MET A 325 10.74 7.55 14.44
CA MET A 325 10.55 7.28 13.01
C MET A 325 11.22 5.97 12.56
N LEU A 326 12.45 5.72 13.00
CA LEU A 326 13.20 4.51 12.64
C LEU A 326 12.56 3.24 13.23
N GLU A 327 12.07 3.31 14.47
CA GLU A 327 11.42 2.16 15.12
C GLU A 327 10.01 1.90 14.57
N ILE A 328 9.20 2.94 14.32
CA ILE A 328 7.87 2.77 13.70
C ILE A 328 7.99 2.16 12.30
N GLY A 329 9.01 2.57 11.53
CA GLY A 329 9.30 1.99 10.21
C GLY A 329 9.67 0.50 10.25
N SER A 330 10.05 -0.02 11.42
CA SER A 330 10.48 -1.41 11.62
C SER A 330 9.37 -2.33 12.14
N ALA A 331 8.12 -1.85 12.23
CA ALA A 331 7.01 -2.66 12.71
C ALA A 331 6.74 -3.90 11.81
N TYR A 332 6.25 -4.97 12.44
CA TYR A 332 5.88 -6.23 11.82
C TYR A 332 4.43 -6.58 12.14
N LEU A 333 3.72 -7.14 11.15
CA LEU A 333 2.38 -7.69 11.34
C LEU A 333 2.46 -9.21 11.39
N PRO A 334 2.23 -9.85 12.56
CA PRO A 334 2.24 -11.30 12.65
C PRO A 334 1.01 -11.87 11.95
N ILE A 335 1.22 -12.53 10.82
CA ILE A 335 0.19 -13.27 10.10
C ILE A 335 0.45 -14.78 10.21
N ASN A 336 -0.61 -15.57 10.06
CA ASN A 336 -0.53 -17.03 10.02
C ASN A 336 -1.20 -17.57 8.74
N SER A 337 -1.13 -18.88 8.53
CA SER A 337 -1.74 -19.54 7.36
C SER A 337 -3.25 -19.35 7.25
N ASN A 338 -3.95 -18.99 8.35
CA ASN A 338 -5.38 -18.71 8.32
C ASN A 338 -5.71 -17.37 7.63
N TRP A 339 -4.71 -16.51 7.39
CA TRP A 339 -4.93 -15.22 6.74
C TRP A 339 -5.52 -15.37 5.33
N ASN A 340 -5.03 -16.33 4.54
CA ASN A 340 -5.59 -16.61 3.22
C ASN A 340 -7.04 -17.11 3.30
N ARG A 341 -7.33 -17.97 4.28
CA ARG A 341 -8.69 -18.43 4.53
C ARG A 341 -9.61 -17.27 4.92
N TYR A 342 -9.15 -16.39 5.81
CA TYR A 342 -9.90 -15.20 6.21
C TYR A 342 -10.22 -14.29 5.02
N ILE A 343 -9.24 -14.03 4.14
CA ILE A 343 -9.46 -13.23 2.92
C ILE A 343 -10.48 -13.92 2.01
N SER A 344 -10.33 -15.23 1.76
CA SER A 344 -11.26 -15.97 0.90
C SER A 344 -12.69 -15.97 1.47
N GLU A 345 -12.86 -16.23 2.77
CA GLU A 345 -14.17 -16.22 3.43
C GLU A 345 -14.80 -14.82 3.44
N ALA A 346 -14.01 -13.77 3.68
CA ALA A 346 -14.48 -12.39 3.62
C ALA A 346 -14.92 -11.98 2.21
N ASN A 347 -14.16 -12.36 1.19
CA ASN A 347 -14.51 -12.08 -0.21
C ASN A 347 -15.77 -12.84 -0.65
N LEU A 348 -15.89 -14.12 -0.30
CA LEU A 348 -17.10 -14.90 -0.58
C LEU A 348 -18.33 -14.28 0.08
N THR A 349 -18.21 -13.84 1.35
CA THR A 349 -19.32 -13.18 2.05
C THR A 349 -19.70 -11.85 1.37
N TYR A 350 -18.72 -11.08 0.89
CA TYR A 350 -18.97 -9.86 0.13
C TYR A 350 -19.70 -10.16 -1.19
N GLU A 351 -19.25 -11.17 -1.94
CA GLU A 351 -19.86 -11.59 -3.19
C GLU A 351 -21.30 -12.07 -2.98
N ASP A 352 -21.55 -12.89 -1.95
CA ASP A 352 -22.89 -13.36 -1.59
C ASP A 352 -23.84 -12.19 -1.27
N LEU A 353 -23.38 -11.22 -0.47
CA LEU A 353 -24.15 -10.03 -0.12
C LEU A 353 -24.41 -9.11 -1.32
N ASP A 354 -23.43 -8.95 -2.21
CA ASP A 354 -23.57 -8.17 -3.44
C ASP A 354 -24.58 -8.83 -4.40
N ILE A 355 -24.51 -10.15 -4.55
CA ILE A 355 -25.46 -10.95 -5.34
C ILE A 355 -26.87 -10.87 -4.73
N GLU A 356 -27.00 -11.04 -3.41
CA GLU A 356 -28.29 -10.93 -2.73
C GLU A 356 -28.89 -9.53 -2.86
N ALA A 357 -28.09 -8.48 -2.65
CA ALA A 357 -28.52 -7.09 -2.81
C ALA A 357 -29.02 -6.83 -4.23
N LYS A 358 -28.30 -7.31 -5.26
CA LYS A 358 -28.70 -7.21 -6.67
C LYS A 358 -29.99 -7.97 -6.94
N HIS A 359 -30.16 -9.18 -6.40
CA HIS A 359 -31.40 -9.94 -6.56
C HIS A 359 -32.59 -9.27 -5.90
N LEU A 360 -32.44 -8.75 -4.69
CA LEU A 360 -33.49 -8.02 -4.00
C LEU A 360 -33.86 -6.74 -4.77
N LEU A 361 -32.87 -6.00 -5.26
CA LEU A 361 -33.09 -4.81 -6.06
C LEU A 361 -33.79 -5.12 -7.38
N ALA A 362 -33.33 -6.12 -8.13
CA ALA A 362 -33.97 -6.56 -9.37
C ALA A 362 -35.42 -6.97 -9.12
N ARG A 363 -35.69 -7.70 -8.03
CA ARG A 363 -37.05 -8.08 -7.64
C ARG A 363 -37.93 -6.86 -7.31
N ARG A 364 -37.38 -5.84 -6.65
CA ARG A 364 -38.09 -4.59 -6.37
C ARG A 364 -38.34 -3.77 -7.63
N ALA A 365 -37.34 -3.67 -8.51
CA ALA A 365 -37.46 -3.05 -9.82
C ALA A 365 -38.55 -3.75 -10.66
N ASP A 366 -38.58 -5.08 -10.70
CA ASP A 366 -39.63 -5.85 -11.38
C ASP A 366 -41.02 -5.58 -10.79
N GLN A 367 -41.14 -5.48 -9.45
CA GLN A 367 -42.40 -5.13 -8.80
C GLN A 367 -42.87 -3.73 -9.19
N ALA A 368 -41.96 -2.76 -9.22
CA ALA A 368 -42.26 -1.40 -9.65
C ALA A 368 -42.62 -1.36 -11.14
N CYS A 369 -41.86 -2.04 -12.02
CA CYS A 369 -42.16 -2.14 -13.45
C CYS A 369 -43.56 -2.72 -13.73
N LYS A 370 -44.09 -3.59 -12.87
CA LYS A 370 -45.48 -4.06 -12.99
C LYS A 370 -46.51 -2.93 -12.85
N LEU A 371 -46.22 -1.88 -12.08
CA LEU A 371 -47.10 -0.70 -11.95
C LEU A 371 -47.29 0.05 -13.28
N MET A 372 -46.41 -0.15 -14.26
CA MET A 372 -46.55 0.41 -15.61
C MET A 372 -47.75 -0.16 -16.37
N HIS A 373 -48.15 -1.42 -16.12
CA HIS A 373 -49.18 -2.12 -16.91
C HIS A 373 -50.62 -1.60 -16.67
N SER A 374 -50.81 -0.62 -15.78
CA SER A 374 -52.13 -0.05 -15.47
C SER A 374 -52.08 1.42 -15.00
N ASP A 375 -51.02 2.17 -15.34
CA ASP A 375 -50.73 3.49 -14.75
C ASP A 375 -50.77 3.49 -13.21
N GLY A 376 -50.47 2.35 -12.59
CA GLY A 376 -50.54 2.16 -11.13
C GLY A 376 -49.55 3.04 -10.39
N TYR A 377 -48.43 3.38 -11.03
CA TYR A 377 -47.38 4.25 -10.49
C TYR A 377 -47.89 5.65 -10.15
N ARG A 378 -48.95 6.15 -10.83
CA ARG A 378 -49.55 7.47 -10.54
C ARG A 378 -50.29 7.52 -9.19
N ARG A 379 -50.66 6.36 -8.64
CA ARG A 379 -51.34 6.24 -7.34
C ARG A 379 -50.37 5.97 -6.19
N ASP A 380 -49.12 5.68 -6.53
CA ASP A 380 -48.08 5.37 -5.58
C ASP A 380 -47.28 6.64 -5.26
N LEU A 381 -47.19 6.96 -3.96
CA LEU A 381 -46.62 8.20 -3.46
C LEU A 381 -45.13 8.36 -3.77
N TRP A 382 -44.42 7.25 -4.01
CA TRP A 382 -42.98 7.23 -4.28
C TRP A 382 -42.65 7.17 -5.77
N MET A 383 -43.59 6.67 -6.57
CA MET A 383 -43.36 6.35 -7.98
C MET A 383 -44.02 7.34 -8.96
N TRP A 384 -44.93 8.21 -8.49
CA TRP A 384 -45.70 9.14 -9.33
C TRP A 384 -44.88 10.24 -10.02
N ASP A 385 -43.75 10.68 -9.45
CA ASP A 385 -42.89 11.76 -9.97
C ASP A 385 -41.63 11.22 -10.69
N GLN A 386 -41.50 9.89 -10.84
CA GLN A 386 -40.36 9.26 -11.49
C GLN A 386 -40.50 9.25 -13.02
N ASP A 387 -39.38 9.15 -13.74
CA ASP A 387 -39.40 8.99 -15.20
C ASP A 387 -39.73 7.53 -15.59
N TRP A 388 -40.91 7.35 -16.18
CA TRP A 388 -41.40 6.07 -16.70
C TRP A 388 -41.24 5.94 -18.23
N SER A 389 -40.40 6.77 -18.86
CA SER A 389 -40.14 6.68 -20.29
C SER A 389 -39.46 5.35 -20.65
N THR A 390 -40.00 4.64 -21.64
CA THR A 390 -39.43 3.38 -22.11
C THR A 390 -38.41 3.64 -23.21
N GLN A 391 -37.17 3.17 -23.05
CA GLN A 391 -36.21 3.15 -24.15
C GLN A 391 -36.52 2.00 -25.13
N GLU A 392 -36.51 2.29 -26.42
CA GLU A 392 -36.51 1.24 -27.45
C GLU A 392 -35.16 0.54 -27.48
N LEU A 393 -35.12 -0.70 -27.00
CA LEU A 393 -33.93 -1.54 -27.07
C LEU A 393 -33.56 -1.80 -28.53
N LYS A 394 -32.54 -1.07 -29.02
CA LYS A 394 -31.91 -1.40 -30.30
C LYS A 394 -31.09 -2.66 -30.12
N MET A 395 -31.58 -3.79 -30.62
CA MET A 395 -30.77 -5.01 -30.71
C MET A 395 -29.48 -4.67 -31.47
N LYS A 396 -28.32 -4.86 -30.84
CA LYS A 396 -27.04 -4.75 -31.54
C LYS A 396 -27.08 -5.66 -32.77
N LYS A 397 -26.59 -5.15 -33.91
CA LYS A 397 -26.42 -5.93 -35.15
C LYS A 397 -25.75 -7.27 -34.81
N LYS A 398 -26.17 -8.33 -35.52
CA LYS A 398 -25.49 -9.63 -35.49
C LYS A 398 -23.97 -9.42 -35.55
N PRO A 399 -23.18 -10.12 -34.72
CA PRO A 399 -21.73 -10.04 -34.83
C PRO A 399 -21.37 -10.40 -36.28
N SER A 400 -20.57 -9.54 -36.91
CA SER A 400 -19.91 -9.92 -38.16
C SER A 400 -19.14 -11.20 -37.85
N GLN A 401 -19.40 -12.26 -38.62
CA GLN A 401 -18.50 -13.40 -38.69
C GLN A 401 -17.15 -12.87 -39.20
N SER A 402 -16.30 -12.39 -38.29
CA SER A 402 -14.88 -12.53 -38.48
C SER A 402 -14.62 -14.02 -38.34
N THR A 403 -14.28 -14.66 -39.45
CA THR A 403 -13.61 -15.95 -39.44
C THR A 403 -12.32 -15.77 -38.64
N GLN A 404 -12.38 -15.94 -37.33
CA GLN A 404 -11.23 -16.33 -36.54
C GLN A 404 -11.14 -17.83 -36.74
N GLU A 405 -10.20 -18.25 -37.59
CA GLU A 405 -9.66 -19.59 -37.51
C GLU A 405 -9.00 -19.69 -36.14
N GLU A 406 -9.74 -20.24 -35.17
CA GLU A 406 -9.15 -20.75 -33.94
C GLU A 406 -8.32 -21.97 -34.34
N GLU A 407 -7.02 -21.78 -34.56
CA GLU A 407 -6.04 -22.85 -34.39
C GLU A 407 -5.98 -23.18 -32.87
N GLU A 408 -6.92 -24.00 -32.40
CA GLU A 408 -6.75 -24.69 -31.12
C GLU A 408 -5.60 -25.69 -31.27
N ASN A 409 -4.51 -25.45 -30.53
CA ASN A 409 -3.42 -26.40 -30.31
C ASN A 409 -3.99 -27.76 -29.86
N GLU A 410 -3.92 -28.77 -30.73
CA GLU A 410 -4.17 -30.18 -30.39
C GLU A 410 -3.05 -30.70 -29.47
N GLY A 411 -3.15 -30.41 -28.18
CA GLY A 411 -2.53 -31.24 -27.14
C GLY A 411 -3.36 -32.52 -26.95
N GLU A 412 -2.70 -33.67 -26.82
CA GLU A 412 -3.33 -35.01 -26.70
C GLU A 412 -4.42 -35.06 -25.60
N MET A 413 -5.68 -34.86 -25.99
CA MET A 413 -6.84 -35.10 -25.13
C MET A 413 -7.10 -36.60 -24.99
N THR A 414 -7.35 -37.05 -23.77
CA THR A 414 -7.70 -38.45 -23.47
C THR A 414 -9.08 -38.83 -24.03
N GLN A 415 -9.32 -40.11 -24.31
CA GLN A 415 -10.60 -40.60 -24.86
C GLN A 415 -11.82 -40.27 -23.96
N GLU A 416 -11.61 -40.19 -22.64
CA GLU A 416 -12.66 -39.80 -21.70
C GLU A 416 -13.02 -38.32 -21.84
N GLU A 417 -12.04 -37.44 -22.03
CA GLU A 417 -12.27 -36.01 -22.25
C GLU A 417 -13.03 -35.75 -23.56
N ILE A 418 -12.72 -36.49 -24.63
CA ILE A 418 -13.46 -36.42 -25.89
C ILE A 418 -14.92 -36.85 -25.70
N SER A 419 -15.15 -37.95 -24.98
CA SER A 419 -16.49 -38.45 -24.68
C SER A 419 -17.30 -37.46 -23.84
N LEU A 420 -16.68 -36.84 -22.83
CA LEU A 420 -17.30 -35.83 -21.98
C LEU A 420 -17.59 -34.55 -22.76
N ARG A 421 -16.67 -34.08 -23.61
CA ARG A 421 -16.85 -32.88 -24.45
C ARG A 421 -17.99 -33.08 -25.45
N GLN A 422 -18.13 -34.29 -26.01
CA GLN A 422 -19.29 -34.65 -26.84
C GLN A 422 -20.59 -34.71 -26.05
N LYS A 423 -20.58 -35.33 -24.86
CA LYS A 423 -21.76 -35.47 -23.99
C LYS A 423 -22.29 -34.12 -23.50
N PHE A 424 -21.40 -33.18 -23.23
CA PHE A 424 -21.71 -31.84 -22.74
C PHE A 424 -21.63 -30.76 -23.83
N SER A 425 -21.50 -31.13 -25.11
CA SER A 425 -21.46 -30.20 -26.26
C SER A 425 -22.60 -29.18 -26.26
N HIS A 426 -23.79 -29.61 -25.87
CA HIS A 426 -24.95 -28.75 -25.71
C HIS A 426 -24.74 -27.65 -24.65
N LEU A 427 -24.02 -27.90 -23.55
CA LEU A 427 -23.74 -26.88 -22.53
C LEU A 427 -22.73 -25.84 -23.05
N TYR A 428 -21.74 -26.26 -23.84
CA TYR A 428 -20.83 -25.34 -24.51
C TYR A 428 -21.56 -24.48 -25.53
N SER A 429 -22.53 -25.04 -26.26
CA SER A 429 -23.41 -24.25 -27.15
C SER A 429 -24.34 -23.29 -26.40
N MET A 430 -24.64 -23.58 -25.13
CA MET A 430 -25.40 -22.69 -24.26
C MET A 430 -24.58 -21.57 -23.64
N LYS A 431 -23.24 -21.62 -23.73
CA LYS A 431 -22.34 -20.58 -23.19
C LYS A 431 -22.68 -19.19 -23.73
N ASP A 432 -23.01 -19.09 -25.01
CA ASP A 432 -23.38 -17.82 -25.67
C ASP A 432 -24.76 -17.30 -25.26
N PHE A 433 -25.57 -18.15 -24.63
CA PHE A 433 -26.89 -17.81 -24.09
C PHE A 433 -26.88 -17.64 -22.56
N LEU A 434 -25.74 -17.89 -21.91
CA LEU A 434 -25.58 -17.56 -20.49
C LEU A 434 -25.57 -16.04 -20.34
N PRO A 435 -26.21 -15.49 -19.29
CA PRO A 435 -26.22 -14.06 -19.06
C PRO A 435 -24.78 -13.54 -18.94
N ILE A 436 -24.41 -12.65 -19.86
CA ILE A 436 -23.15 -11.91 -19.80
C ILE A 436 -23.24 -11.01 -18.57
N TYR A 437 -22.34 -11.20 -17.62
CA TYR A 437 -22.20 -10.34 -16.45
C TYR A 437 -21.56 -9.01 -16.88
N GLU A 438 -22.32 -8.12 -17.50
CA GLU A 438 -21.92 -6.71 -17.55
C GLU A 438 -22.20 -6.11 -16.16
N ARG A 439 -21.15 -5.56 -15.53
CA ARG A 439 -21.29 -4.70 -14.34
C ARG A 439 -22.16 -3.50 -14.72
N ALA A 440 -23.47 -3.62 -14.55
CA ALA A 440 -24.38 -2.49 -14.61
C ALA A 440 -24.24 -1.71 -13.29
N THR A 441 -23.54 -0.58 -13.35
CA THR A 441 -23.60 0.43 -12.30
C THR A 441 -24.98 1.06 -12.35
N ILE A 442 -25.90 0.62 -11.50
CA ILE A 442 -27.23 1.24 -11.39
C ILE A 442 -27.01 2.58 -10.68
N ALA A 443 -27.45 3.67 -11.31
CA ALA A 443 -27.32 5.02 -10.76
C ALA A 443 -28.06 5.12 -9.42
N ALA A 444 -27.43 5.76 -8.43
CA ALA A 444 -27.93 5.87 -7.06
C ALA A 444 -29.33 6.52 -6.96
N GLU A 445 -29.68 7.39 -7.91
CA GLU A 445 -30.95 8.12 -7.94
C GLU A 445 -32.17 7.21 -8.17
N THR A 446 -32.03 6.15 -8.99
CA THR A 446 -33.10 5.18 -9.22
C THR A 446 -33.19 4.15 -8.08
N LEU A 447 -32.06 3.87 -7.44
CA LEU A 447 -31.95 2.94 -6.31
C LEU A 447 -32.71 3.43 -5.06
N GLY A 448 -32.62 4.72 -4.74
CA GLY A 448 -33.29 5.31 -3.57
C GLY A 448 -34.81 5.22 -3.65
N SER A 449 -35.38 5.42 -4.84
CA SER A 449 -36.83 5.31 -5.05
C SER A 449 -37.33 3.86 -5.01
N PHE A 450 -36.56 2.88 -5.51
CA PHE A 450 -36.93 1.46 -5.44
C PHE A 450 -36.83 0.85 -4.03
N LEU A 451 -35.99 1.41 -3.17
CA LEU A 451 -35.76 0.89 -1.82
C LEU A 451 -36.67 1.54 -0.76
N GLU A 452 -37.51 2.51 -1.14
CA GLU A 452 -38.40 3.25 -0.23
C GLU A 452 -37.67 3.73 1.04
N LEU A 453 -36.40 4.12 0.90
CA LEU A 453 -35.61 4.54 2.05
C LEU A 453 -36.20 5.84 2.57
N PRO A 454 -36.68 5.90 3.83
CA PRO A 454 -37.03 7.17 4.43
C PRO A 454 -35.75 8.00 4.51
N ASP A 455 -35.78 9.17 3.86
CA ASP A 455 -34.77 10.20 4.06
C ASP A 455 -34.63 10.46 5.57
N ASP A 456 -33.41 10.46 6.08
CA ASP A 456 -33.07 10.79 7.48
C ASP A 456 -33.28 12.30 7.80
N SER A 457 -34.14 12.96 7.03
CA SER A 457 -34.63 14.29 7.32
C SER A 457 -36.08 14.41 6.90
N ASP A 458 -36.95 14.41 7.91
CA ASP A 458 -38.28 14.98 7.81
C ASP A 458 -38.23 16.30 7.01
N VAL A 459 -39.01 16.35 5.92
CA VAL A 459 -39.41 17.55 5.17
C VAL A 459 -38.45 18.05 4.07
N LEU A 460 -38.96 17.99 2.83
CA LEU A 460 -38.57 18.71 1.59
C LEU A 460 -37.51 18.07 0.67
N ARG A 461 -38.04 17.34 -0.33
CA ARG A 461 -37.69 17.39 -1.77
C ARG A 461 -36.21 17.59 -2.12
N ALA A 462 -35.56 16.51 -2.52
CA ALA A 462 -34.56 16.53 -3.59
C ALA A 462 -35.22 16.15 -4.93
N SER A 463 -36.14 16.98 -5.41
CA SER A 463 -36.45 17.08 -6.84
C SER A 463 -35.98 18.45 -7.27
N THR A 464 -34.69 18.54 -7.60
CA THR A 464 -34.10 19.69 -8.27
C THR A 464 -33.95 19.30 -9.74
N ARG A 465 -34.71 20.03 -10.56
CA ARG A 465 -34.76 20.06 -12.03
C ARG A 465 -33.56 19.51 -12.81
#